data_AF-A0A7W1NRF6-F1
#
_entry.id   AF-A0A7W1NRF6-F1
#
_cell.length_a   1.000
_cell.length_b   1.000
_cell.length_c   1.000
_cell.angle_alpha   90.00
_cell.angle_beta   90.00
_cell.angle_gamma   90.00
#
_symmetry.space_group_name_H-M   'P 1'
#
loop_
_entity.id
_entity.type
_entity.pdbx_description
1 polymer ?
#
loop_
_entity_poly.entity_id
_entity_poly.type
_entity_poly.pdbx_seq_one_letter_code
_entity_poly.pdbx_strand_id
1 'polypeptide(L)'
;MMSKILLFIGTYTQPLPHVPTAHAEGIYSYNFDPATGKIDYLSVTHGIDNPTYTAVDGSGQHLYAVTEKEGGETNTCCAFNIDQTTGELKLINEQPTLGQASCYVTVEASGKYALVANYTSGKTWAMLPIRSDGGVEAVCDSAEHPGSSVNKARQDRSHGHCAMPDPNNTYVFISDLGIDQLVRYKLDVANGKLIPAAEGNVKLEAGSG
;
A
#
# COMPACT_ATOMS: atom_id res chain seq x y z
N MET A 1 -27.56 -6.34 -17.89
CA MET A 1 -26.77 -5.09 -17.75
C MET A 1 -25.52 -5.47 -17.00
N MET A 2 -24.33 -5.28 -17.59
CA MET A 2 -23.09 -5.40 -16.81
C MET A 2 -23.06 -4.27 -15.78
N SER A 3 -22.68 -4.59 -14.54
CA SER A 3 -22.63 -3.64 -13.43
C SER A 3 -21.54 -2.60 -13.68
N LYS A 4 -21.87 -1.31 -13.46
CA LYS A 4 -20.87 -0.23 -13.38
C LYS A 4 -19.81 -0.58 -12.33
N ILE A 5 -18.55 -0.25 -12.60
CA ILE A 5 -17.42 -0.51 -11.70
C ILE A 5 -17.02 0.80 -11.03
N LEU A 6 -16.86 0.82 -9.71
CA LEU A 6 -16.24 1.95 -9.02
C LEU A 6 -14.72 1.92 -9.26
N LEU A 7 -14.17 3.05 -9.68
CA LEU A 7 -12.75 3.27 -9.91
C LEU A 7 -12.25 4.34 -8.93
N PHE A 8 -11.18 4.02 -8.19
CA PHE A 8 -10.53 4.94 -7.27
C PHE A 8 -9.14 5.31 -7.77
N ILE A 9 -8.80 6.60 -7.69
CA ILE A 9 -7.52 7.13 -8.16
C ILE A 9 -6.83 7.83 -6.99
N GLY A 10 -5.73 7.21 -6.52
CA GLY A 10 -4.79 7.81 -5.58
C GLY A 10 -3.92 8.87 -6.25
N THR A 11 -3.43 9.86 -5.49
CA THR A 11 -2.74 11.04 -6.02
C THR A 11 -1.65 11.56 -5.10
N TYR A 12 -0.81 12.46 -5.61
CA TYR A 12 -0.03 13.39 -4.79
C TYR A 12 -0.82 14.69 -4.59
N THR A 13 -1.10 15.02 -3.33
CA THR A 13 -1.83 16.24 -2.93
C THR A 13 -0.91 17.37 -2.50
N GLN A 14 0.34 17.06 -2.18
CA GLN A 14 1.36 18.02 -1.76
C GLN A 14 2.66 17.81 -2.57
N PRO A 15 3.37 18.89 -2.92
CA PRO A 15 4.64 18.79 -3.62
C PRO A 15 5.69 17.98 -2.84
N LEU A 16 6.36 17.07 -3.54
CA LEU A 16 7.57 16.38 -3.08
C LEU A 16 8.71 16.65 -4.07
N PRO A 17 9.99 16.42 -3.70
CA PRO A 17 11.11 16.67 -4.62
C PRO A 17 10.97 15.99 -5.99
N HIS A 18 10.39 14.79 -6.04
CA HIS A 18 10.12 14.03 -7.27
C HIS A 18 8.79 14.38 -7.95
N VAL A 19 7.88 15.12 -7.28
CA VAL A 19 6.59 15.56 -7.83
C VAL A 19 6.33 17.02 -7.44
N PRO A 20 7.12 17.98 -7.96
CA PRO A 20 7.09 19.37 -7.51
C PRO A 20 5.80 20.11 -7.90
N THR A 21 5.03 19.56 -8.84
CA THR A 21 3.80 20.15 -9.38
C THR A 21 2.54 19.50 -8.82
N ALA A 22 2.63 18.68 -7.76
CA ALA A 22 1.47 18.06 -7.14
C ALA A 22 0.46 19.11 -6.67
N HIS A 23 -0.79 18.94 -7.07
CA HIS A 23 -1.91 19.86 -6.79
C HIS A 23 -3.26 19.14 -6.72
N ALA A 24 -3.25 17.80 -6.65
CA ALA A 24 -4.47 17.03 -6.54
C ALA A 24 -5.10 17.21 -5.15
N GLU A 25 -6.37 16.85 -5.02
CA GLU A 25 -7.13 17.16 -3.80
C GLU A 25 -7.31 15.96 -2.86
N GLY A 26 -7.00 14.74 -3.32
CA GLY A 26 -7.10 13.52 -2.52
C GLY A 26 -7.33 12.27 -3.37
N ILE A 27 -8.24 11.38 -2.93
CA ILE A 27 -8.63 10.18 -3.68
C ILE A 27 -9.86 10.50 -4.52
N TYR A 28 -9.78 10.31 -5.83
CA TYR A 28 -10.90 10.57 -6.73
C TYR A 28 -11.67 9.28 -7.01
N SER A 29 -13.00 9.36 -7.00
CA SER A 29 -13.92 8.27 -7.28
C SER A 29 -14.64 8.48 -8.61
N TYR A 30 -14.75 7.42 -9.40
CA TYR A 30 -15.38 7.42 -10.71
C TYR A 30 -16.27 6.20 -10.90
N ASN A 31 -17.26 6.33 -11.80
CA ASN A 31 -17.91 5.21 -12.44
C ASN A 31 -17.16 4.85 -13.73
N PHE A 32 -16.73 3.60 -13.86
CA PHE A 32 -16.12 3.06 -15.06
C PHE A 32 -17.08 2.07 -15.74
N ASP A 33 -17.35 2.31 -17.02
CA ASP A 33 -18.07 1.38 -17.89
C ASP A 33 -17.07 0.59 -18.74
N PRO A 34 -16.81 -0.70 -18.43
CA PRO A 34 -15.84 -1.50 -19.16
C PRO A 34 -16.29 -1.83 -20.60
N ALA A 35 -17.57 -1.71 -20.93
CA ALA A 35 -18.07 -1.98 -22.28
C ALA A 35 -17.78 -0.81 -23.24
N THR A 36 -17.74 0.42 -22.73
CA THR A 36 -17.55 1.63 -23.55
C THR A 36 -16.22 2.34 -23.28
N GLY A 37 -15.55 2.02 -22.17
CA GLY A 37 -14.38 2.75 -21.67
C GLY A 37 -14.71 4.10 -21.05
N LYS A 38 -16.00 4.42 -20.86
CA LYS A 38 -16.43 5.70 -20.30
C LYS A 38 -16.07 5.79 -18.81
N ILE A 39 -15.51 6.93 -18.40
CA ILE A 39 -15.18 7.26 -17.00
C ILE A 39 -15.98 8.51 -16.62
N ASP A 40 -16.87 8.37 -15.64
CA ASP A 40 -17.73 9.45 -15.13
C ASP A 40 -17.30 9.81 -13.70
N TYR A 41 -16.92 11.07 -13.47
CA TYR A 41 -16.56 11.58 -12.15
C TYR A 41 -17.73 11.48 -11.17
N LEU A 42 -17.43 11.07 -9.92
CA LEU A 42 -18.41 10.99 -8.84
C LEU A 42 -18.06 11.98 -7.72
N SER A 43 -16.91 11.80 -7.09
CA SER A 43 -16.53 12.53 -5.88
C SER A 43 -15.01 12.54 -5.67
N VAL A 44 -14.56 13.35 -4.72
CA VAL A 44 -13.18 13.39 -4.24
C VAL A 44 -13.17 13.37 -2.71
N THR A 45 -12.29 12.56 -2.13
CA THR A 45 -12.07 12.46 -0.68
C THR A 45 -10.83 13.23 -0.30
N HIS A 46 -11.04 14.33 0.44
CA HIS A 46 -9.99 15.25 0.90
C HIS A 46 -9.38 14.83 2.25
N GLY A 47 -8.36 15.57 2.68
CA GLY A 47 -7.81 15.49 4.04
C GLY A 47 -6.82 14.36 4.27
N ILE A 48 -6.38 13.70 3.19
CA ILE A 48 -5.33 12.67 3.22
C ILE A 48 -4.13 13.20 2.47
N ASP A 49 -2.97 13.19 3.13
CA ASP A 49 -1.72 13.65 2.53
C ASP A 49 -1.18 12.58 1.57
N ASN A 50 -1.05 12.93 0.29
CA ASN A 50 -0.47 12.08 -0.75
C ASN A 50 -0.97 10.61 -0.67
N PRO A 51 -2.27 10.34 -0.90
CA PRO A 51 -2.80 8.99 -0.96
C PRO A 51 -2.38 8.29 -2.26
N THR A 52 -1.09 7.97 -2.41
CA THR A 52 -0.48 7.61 -3.71
C THR A 52 -0.78 6.18 -4.14
N TYR A 53 -1.08 5.30 -3.19
CA TYR A 53 -1.47 3.92 -3.46
C TYR A 53 -2.74 3.56 -2.69
N THR A 54 -3.62 2.79 -3.34
CA THR A 54 -4.87 2.34 -2.75
C THR A 54 -5.13 0.86 -3.04
N ALA A 55 -5.86 0.19 -2.16
CA ALA A 55 -6.32 -1.18 -2.33
C ALA A 55 -7.77 -1.31 -1.84
N VAL A 56 -8.60 -2.03 -2.59
CA VAL A 56 -9.96 -2.39 -2.18
C VAL A 56 -9.93 -3.82 -1.66
N ASP A 57 -10.65 -4.10 -0.56
CA ASP A 57 -10.73 -5.44 0.00
C ASP A 57 -11.50 -6.41 -0.90
N GLY A 58 -11.40 -7.72 -0.60
CA GLY A 58 -12.11 -8.75 -1.37
C GLY A 58 -13.64 -8.66 -1.30
N SER A 59 -14.18 -7.92 -0.33
CA SER A 59 -15.63 -7.68 -0.20
C SER A 59 -16.11 -6.51 -1.08
N GLY A 60 -15.20 -5.64 -1.52
CA GLY A 60 -15.51 -4.41 -2.23
C GLY A 60 -16.07 -3.30 -1.34
N GLN A 61 -16.13 -3.50 -0.02
CA GLN A 61 -16.77 -2.55 0.91
C GLN A 61 -15.79 -1.58 1.55
N HIS A 62 -14.49 -1.92 1.57
CA HIS A 62 -13.47 -1.10 2.22
C HIS A 62 -12.34 -0.75 1.25
N LEU A 63 -11.84 0.47 1.39
CA LEU A 63 -10.63 0.94 0.71
C LEU A 63 -9.56 1.26 1.74
N TYR A 64 -8.32 0.86 1.44
CA TYR A 64 -7.13 1.20 2.19
C TYR A 64 -6.23 2.09 1.35
N ALA A 65 -5.68 3.15 1.94
CA ALA A 65 -4.76 4.05 1.28
C ALA A 65 -3.55 4.32 2.18
N VAL A 66 -2.37 4.44 1.58
CA VAL A 66 -1.18 4.90 2.30
C VAL A 66 -1.02 6.39 2.14
N THR A 67 -0.52 7.08 3.17
CA THR A 67 0.03 8.42 3.00
C THR A 67 1.49 8.32 2.56
N GLU A 68 1.91 9.14 1.60
CA GLU A 68 3.31 9.18 1.15
C GLU A 68 3.95 10.52 1.49
N LYS A 69 4.74 10.55 2.56
CA LYS A 69 5.42 11.76 3.04
C LYS A 69 6.89 11.47 3.31
N GLU A 70 7.72 12.48 3.09
CA GLU A 70 9.15 12.43 3.40
C GLU A 70 9.47 13.41 4.53
N GLY A 71 10.37 13.00 5.43
CA GLY A 71 10.82 13.83 6.55
C GLY A 71 9.76 13.99 7.66
N GLY A 72 10.12 13.63 8.89
CA GLY A 72 9.25 13.77 10.06
C GLY A 72 8.67 12.45 10.56
N GLU A 73 7.37 12.46 10.91
CA GLU A 73 6.67 11.31 11.49
C GLU A 73 6.49 10.15 10.50
N THR A 74 6.19 8.96 11.02
CA THR A 74 5.83 7.80 10.21
C THR A 74 4.58 8.07 9.37
N ASN A 75 4.53 7.49 8.17
CA ASN A 75 3.33 7.47 7.35
C ASN A 75 2.23 6.61 7.98
N THR A 76 1.05 6.68 7.39
CA THR A 76 -0.18 6.04 7.87
C THR A 76 -0.81 5.18 6.79
N CYS A 77 -1.48 4.12 7.23
CA CYS A 77 -2.48 3.40 6.44
C CYS A 77 -3.85 3.89 6.91
N CYS A 78 -4.62 4.49 6.01
CA CYS A 78 -5.98 4.98 6.23
C CYS A 78 -6.97 3.93 5.73
N ALA A 79 -8.05 3.69 6.48
CA ALA A 79 -9.13 2.77 6.11
C ALA A 79 -10.43 3.55 5.88
N PHE A 80 -11.18 3.20 4.84
CA PHE A 80 -12.41 3.86 4.44
C PHE A 80 -13.53 2.87 4.19
N ASN A 81 -14.76 3.24 4.54
CA ASN A 81 -15.96 2.62 4.01
C ASN A 81 -16.26 3.18 2.61
N ILE A 82 -16.61 2.30 1.68
CA ILE A 82 -17.04 2.65 0.33
C ILE A 82 -18.56 2.69 0.27
N ASP A 83 -19.13 3.86 -0.05
CA ASP A 83 -20.53 3.93 -0.43
C ASP A 83 -20.72 3.37 -1.85
N GLN A 84 -21.30 2.17 -1.96
CA GLN A 84 -21.49 1.49 -3.25
C GLN A 84 -22.44 2.22 -4.20
N THR A 85 -23.24 3.17 -3.69
CA THR A 85 -24.21 3.91 -4.51
C THR A 85 -23.59 5.19 -5.05
N THR A 86 -22.84 5.91 -4.21
CA THR A 86 -22.30 7.23 -4.57
C THR A 86 -20.81 7.21 -4.95
N GLY A 87 -20.07 6.17 -4.57
CA GLY A 87 -18.62 6.10 -4.69
C GLY A 87 -17.87 6.96 -3.66
N GLU A 88 -18.57 7.56 -2.69
CA GLU A 88 -17.94 8.34 -1.62
C GLU A 88 -17.17 7.44 -0.65
N LEU A 89 -15.98 7.89 -0.24
CA LEU A 89 -15.21 7.24 0.81
C LEU A 89 -15.42 7.95 2.15
N LYS A 90 -15.75 7.18 3.19
CA LYS A 90 -15.88 7.66 4.57
C LYS A 90 -14.75 7.10 5.41
N LEU A 91 -13.87 7.96 5.92
CA LEU A 91 -12.75 7.56 6.77
C LEU A 91 -13.27 6.82 8.01
N ILE A 92 -12.71 5.63 8.27
CA ILE A 92 -12.95 4.85 9.49
C ILE A 92 -11.90 5.25 10.53
N ASN A 93 -10.63 5.05 10.19
CA ASN A 93 -9.48 5.46 11.00
C ASN A 93 -8.19 5.42 10.19
N GLU A 94 -7.08 5.72 10.84
CA GLU A 94 -5.73 5.53 10.32
C GLU A 94 -4.79 5.00 11.40
N GLN A 95 -3.72 4.33 10.98
CA GLN A 95 -2.68 3.79 11.86
C GLN A 95 -1.27 4.00 11.27
N PRO A 96 -0.27 4.28 12.11
CA PRO A 96 1.14 4.35 11.70
C PRO A 96 1.63 3.08 10.97
N THR A 97 2.37 3.25 9.87
CA THR A 97 3.03 2.17 9.11
C THR A 97 4.44 1.86 9.60
N LEU A 98 4.93 2.64 10.58
CA LEU A 98 6.27 2.57 11.16
C LEU A 98 7.42 2.79 10.16
N GLY A 99 7.13 3.41 9.01
CA GLY A 99 8.11 3.81 8.01
C GLY A 99 7.70 5.09 7.31
N GLN A 100 8.52 5.53 6.35
CA GLN A 100 8.30 6.75 5.57
C GLN A 100 8.22 6.45 4.07
N ALA A 101 7.62 7.39 3.34
CA ALA A 101 7.19 7.24 1.96
C ALA A 101 6.51 5.87 1.73
N SER A 102 5.46 5.57 2.50
CA SER A 102 4.63 4.39 2.24
C SER A 102 4.07 4.49 0.82
N CYS A 103 4.41 3.53 -0.03
CA CYS A 103 4.18 3.62 -1.48
C CYS A 103 3.34 2.46 -2.02
N TYR A 104 2.95 1.53 -1.14
CA TYR A 104 2.19 0.35 -1.50
C TYR A 104 1.31 -0.11 -0.35
N VAL A 105 0.09 -0.53 -0.67
CA VAL A 105 -0.78 -1.28 0.25
C VAL A 105 -1.52 -2.35 -0.52
N THR A 106 -1.73 -3.50 0.12
CA THR A 106 -2.65 -4.55 -0.33
C THR A 106 -3.32 -5.21 0.86
N VAL A 107 -4.36 -5.99 0.60
CA VAL A 107 -5.07 -6.81 1.59
C VAL A 107 -4.81 -8.28 1.27
N GLU A 108 -4.41 -9.06 2.26
CA GLU A 108 -4.23 -10.50 2.07
C GLU A 108 -5.57 -11.22 1.86
N ALA A 109 -5.57 -12.39 1.22
CA ALA A 109 -6.77 -12.99 0.64
C ALA A 109 -7.89 -13.30 1.65
N SER A 110 -7.58 -13.44 2.94
CA SER A 110 -8.57 -13.67 4.00
C SER A 110 -9.21 -12.38 4.53
N GLY A 111 -8.69 -11.21 4.14
CA GLY A 111 -9.21 -9.90 4.54
C GLY A 111 -8.84 -9.48 5.97
N LYS A 112 -7.94 -10.19 6.65
CA LYS A 112 -7.57 -9.96 8.05
C LYS A 112 -6.39 -9.02 8.23
N TYR A 113 -5.57 -8.82 7.20
CA TYR A 113 -4.40 -7.97 7.30
C TYR A 113 -4.20 -7.07 6.07
N ALA A 114 -3.86 -5.82 6.32
CA ALA A 114 -3.28 -4.92 5.34
C ALA A 114 -1.75 -5.02 5.39
N LEU A 115 -1.12 -5.12 4.22
CA LEU A 115 0.31 -5.22 4.04
C LEU A 115 0.81 -3.94 3.36
N VAL A 116 1.78 -3.27 3.98
CA VAL A 116 2.32 -1.99 3.51
C VAL A 116 3.81 -2.12 3.20
N ALA A 117 4.26 -1.49 2.12
CA ALA A 117 5.69 -1.27 1.84
C ALA A 117 6.05 0.21 2.01
N ASN A 118 7.19 0.47 2.67
CA ASN A 118 7.70 1.80 2.94
C ASN A 118 9.02 2.00 2.20
N TYR A 119 9.13 3.11 1.49
CA TYR A 119 10.19 3.32 0.52
C TYR A 119 11.44 3.97 1.13
N THR A 120 11.32 4.98 1.98
CA THR A 120 12.51 5.82 2.31
C THR A 120 13.22 5.45 3.60
N SER A 121 12.52 5.23 4.71
CA SER A 121 13.14 4.98 6.02
C SER A 121 12.20 4.28 6.99
N GLY A 122 12.74 3.85 8.15
CA GLY A 122 12.00 3.10 9.17
C GLY A 122 11.87 1.63 8.80
N LYS A 123 10.71 1.03 9.07
CA LYS A 123 10.43 -0.36 8.67
C LYS A 123 10.24 -0.41 7.16
N THR A 124 10.87 -1.36 6.47
CA THR A 124 10.70 -1.60 5.02
C THR A 124 9.28 -2.05 4.67
N TRP A 125 8.65 -2.80 5.57
CA TRP A 125 7.26 -3.22 5.44
C TRP A 125 6.58 -3.32 6.80
N ALA A 126 5.25 -3.24 6.80
CA ALA A 126 4.43 -3.41 7.99
C ALA A 126 3.14 -4.18 7.69
N MET A 127 2.63 -4.90 8.69
CA MET A 127 1.38 -5.64 8.64
C MET A 127 0.43 -5.16 9.73
N LEU A 128 -0.76 -4.72 9.33
CA LEU A 128 -1.79 -4.15 10.19
C LEU A 128 -3.00 -5.07 10.21
N PRO A 129 -3.50 -5.49 11.38
CA PRO A 129 -4.77 -6.22 11.48
C PRO A 129 -5.94 -5.36 10.98
N ILE A 130 -6.91 -6.00 10.33
CA ILE A 130 -8.17 -5.39 9.90
C ILE A 130 -9.28 -5.84 10.86
N ARG A 131 -9.98 -4.87 11.42
CA ARG A 131 -11.13 -5.06 12.30
C ARG A 131 -12.37 -5.47 11.51
N SER A 132 -13.37 -5.99 12.20
CA SER A 132 -14.65 -6.37 11.58
C SER A 132 -15.42 -5.19 10.96
N ASP A 133 -15.13 -3.95 11.35
CA ASP A 133 -15.70 -2.73 10.78
C ASP A 133 -14.89 -2.17 9.60
N GLY A 134 -13.86 -2.90 9.14
CA GLY A 134 -12.96 -2.49 8.07
C GLY A 134 -11.79 -1.61 8.51
N GLY A 135 -11.81 -1.09 9.74
CA GLY A 135 -10.74 -0.26 10.28
C GLY A 135 -9.43 -1.03 10.49
N VAL A 136 -8.30 -0.33 10.50
CA VAL A 136 -6.98 -0.94 10.77
C VAL A 136 -6.57 -0.80 12.24
N GLU A 137 -5.91 -1.81 12.79
CA GLU A 137 -5.27 -1.76 14.12
C GLU A 137 -3.78 -1.43 14.01
N ALA A 138 -3.15 -1.17 15.16
CA ALA A 138 -1.71 -0.93 15.23
C ALA A 138 -0.92 -2.11 14.64
N VAL A 139 0.23 -1.81 14.04
CA VAL A 139 1.12 -2.78 13.39
C VAL A 139 1.40 -3.97 14.31
N CYS A 140 1.07 -5.17 13.84
CA CYS A 140 1.28 -6.44 14.57
C CYS A 140 2.61 -7.13 14.20
N ASP A 141 3.15 -6.79 13.02
CA ASP A 141 4.46 -7.25 12.58
C ASP A 141 5.09 -6.27 11.57
N SER A 142 6.42 -6.15 11.61
CA SER A 142 7.18 -5.31 10.69
C SER A 142 8.64 -5.72 10.66
N ALA A 143 9.35 -5.42 9.57
CA ALA A 143 10.79 -5.56 9.52
C ALA A 143 11.43 -4.44 8.68
N GLU A 144 12.73 -4.28 8.90
CA GLU A 144 13.63 -3.51 8.06
C GLU A 144 14.56 -4.49 7.35
N HIS A 145 14.75 -4.32 6.05
CA HIS A 145 15.74 -5.08 5.31
C HIS A 145 17.10 -4.38 5.40
N PRO A 146 18.18 -5.10 5.78
CA PRO A 146 19.52 -4.54 5.74
C PRO A 146 20.10 -4.60 4.33
N GLY A 147 20.96 -3.64 4.00
CA GLY A 147 21.78 -3.68 2.79
C GLY A 147 21.58 -2.47 1.88
N SER A 148 22.28 -2.50 0.76
CA SER A 148 22.28 -1.50 -0.31
C SER A 148 22.82 -2.15 -1.58
N SER A 149 22.83 -1.42 -2.69
CA SER A 149 23.39 -1.90 -3.95
C SER A 149 24.28 -0.87 -4.66
N VAL A 150 24.52 -1.06 -5.95
CA VAL A 150 25.54 -0.37 -6.76
C VAL A 150 25.12 1.05 -7.13
N ASN A 151 23.83 1.33 -7.31
CA ASN A 151 23.34 2.68 -7.63
C ASN A 151 23.23 3.52 -6.35
N LYS A 152 24.30 4.22 -5.97
CA LYS A 152 24.34 5.02 -4.73
C LYS A 152 23.32 6.17 -4.65
N ALA A 153 22.70 6.56 -5.76
CA ALA A 153 21.66 7.59 -5.77
C ALA A 153 20.25 7.02 -5.49
N ARG A 154 20.05 5.71 -5.67
CA ARG A 154 18.72 5.06 -5.61
C ARG A 154 18.67 3.82 -4.73
N GLN A 155 19.82 3.30 -4.32
CA GLN A 155 20.02 2.01 -3.67
C GLN A 155 21.08 2.16 -2.57
N ASP A 156 21.04 3.25 -1.81
CA ASP A 156 21.95 3.51 -0.69
C ASP A 156 21.53 2.78 0.59
N ARG A 157 20.29 2.29 0.63
CA ARG A 157 19.69 1.43 1.66
C ARG A 157 18.54 0.60 1.08
N SER A 158 17.78 -0.10 1.92
CA SER A 158 16.51 -0.74 1.56
C SER A 158 15.45 0.29 1.12
N HIS A 159 14.73 -0.06 0.05
CA HIS A 159 13.61 0.68 -0.48
C HIS A 159 12.48 -0.30 -0.83
N GLY A 160 11.64 -0.63 0.16
CA GLY A 160 10.47 -1.49 -0.04
C GLY A 160 9.48 -0.81 -0.97
N HIS A 161 9.09 -1.50 -2.05
CA HIS A 161 8.28 -0.89 -3.10
C HIS A 161 6.96 -1.62 -3.38
N CYS A 162 6.85 -2.87 -2.95
CA CYS A 162 5.64 -3.67 -3.07
C CYS A 162 5.62 -4.71 -1.96
N ALA A 163 4.44 -5.05 -1.47
CA ALA A 163 4.20 -6.17 -0.57
C ALA A 163 3.04 -6.98 -1.13
N MET A 164 3.29 -8.13 -1.73
CA MET A 164 2.28 -8.89 -2.48
C MET A 164 2.11 -10.31 -1.92
N PRO A 165 0.92 -10.69 -1.43
CA PRO A 165 0.62 -12.08 -1.11
C PRO A 165 0.56 -12.92 -2.38
N ASP A 166 0.99 -14.18 -2.29
CA ASP A 166 0.83 -15.13 -3.39
C ASP A 166 -0.64 -15.57 -3.54
N PRO A 167 -1.04 -16.14 -4.68
CA PRO A 167 -2.44 -16.55 -4.90
C PRO A 167 -2.98 -17.57 -3.89
N ASN A 168 -2.11 -18.37 -3.26
CA ASN A 168 -2.51 -19.33 -2.22
C ASN A 168 -2.48 -18.73 -0.81
N ASN A 169 -2.15 -17.44 -0.68
CA ASN A 169 -2.09 -16.71 0.58
C ASN A 169 -1.22 -17.39 1.66
N THR A 170 -0.12 -17.99 1.21
CA THR A 170 0.85 -18.72 2.01
C THR A 170 2.15 -17.93 2.18
N TYR A 171 2.50 -17.12 1.20
CA TYR A 171 3.69 -16.29 1.19
C TYR A 171 3.35 -14.85 0.84
N VAL A 172 4.18 -13.92 1.33
CA VAL A 172 4.22 -12.53 0.89
C VAL A 172 5.60 -12.27 0.30
N PHE A 173 5.63 -11.61 -0.86
CA PHE A 173 6.84 -11.16 -1.51
C PHE A 173 6.97 -9.65 -1.37
N ILE A 174 8.10 -9.21 -0.83
CA ILE A 174 8.46 -7.79 -0.75
C ILE A 174 9.47 -7.52 -1.86
N SER A 175 9.13 -6.67 -2.83
CA SER A 175 10.12 -6.18 -3.78
C SER A 175 10.88 -5.02 -3.14
N ASP A 176 12.18 -5.19 -2.97
CA ASP A 176 13.05 -4.18 -2.39
C ASP A 176 14.02 -3.66 -3.46
N LEU A 177 13.71 -2.47 -3.95
CA LEU A 177 14.47 -1.76 -4.97
C LEU A 177 15.91 -1.50 -4.51
N GLY A 178 16.09 -1.25 -3.22
CA GLY A 178 17.34 -0.81 -2.65
C GLY A 178 18.43 -1.87 -2.53
N ILE A 179 18.03 -3.15 -2.55
CA ILE A 179 18.93 -4.30 -2.34
C ILE A 179 18.89 -5.32 -3.48
N ASP A 180 18.19 -5.02 -4.57
CA ASP A 180 17.98 -5.89 -5.75
C ASP A 180 17.41 -7.27 -5.37
N GLN A 181 16.36 -7.30 -4.53
CA GLN A 181 15.77 -8.58 -4.08
C GLN A 181 14.24 -8.59 -4.08
N LEU A 182 13.69 -9.76 -4.39
CA LEU A 182 12.37 -10.16 -3.90
C LEU A 182 12.57 -10.96 -2.61
N VAL A 183 12.19 -10.38 -1.48
CA VAL A 183 12.30 -11.01 -0.16
C VAL A 183 11.02 -11.76 0.14
N ARG A 184 11.12 -13.05 0.46
CA ARG A 184 9.99 -13.94 0.68
C ARG A 184 9.74 -14.15 2.17
N TYR A 185 8.49 -13.97 2.57
CA TYR A 185 7.99 -14.26 3.91
C TYR A 185 6.90 -15.31 3.85
N LYS A 186 6.88 -16.25 4.81
CA LYS A 186 5.71 -17.09 5.05
C LYS A 186 4.67 -16.26 5.80
N LEU A 187 3.46 -16.22 5.28
CA LEU A 187 2.32 -15.56 5.91
C LEU A 187 1.71 -16.51 6.96
N ASP A 188 1.80 -16.12 8.22
CA ASP A 188 1.10 -16.76 9.33
C ASP A 188 -0.08 -15.89 9.75
N VAL A 189 -1.19 -16.09 9.04
CA VAL A 189 -2.47 -15.38 9.29
C VAL A 189 -3.01 -15.65 10.70
N ALA A 190 -2.74 -16.82 11.28
CA ALA A 190 -3.28 -17.16 12.59
C ALA A 190 -2.64 -16.35 13.72
N ASN A 191 -1.34 -16.07 13.59
CA ASN A 191 -0.56 -15.35 14.60
C ASN A 191 -0.25 -13.91 14.23
N GLY A 192 -0.69 -13.44 13.06
CA GLY A 192 -0.36 -12.12 12.54
C GLY A 192 1.16 -11.94 12.39
N LYS A 193 1.83 -12.88 11.72
CA LYS A 193 3.28 -12.81 11.46
C LYS A 193 3.67 -13.01 10.00
N LEU A 194 4.69 -12.27 9.56
CA LEU A 194 5.46 -12.54 8.36
C LEU A 194 6.80 -13.13 8.76
N ILE A 195 6.94 -14.44 8.61
CA ILE A 195 8.13 -15.18 9.05
C ILE A 195 9.12 -15.24 7.87
N PRO A 196 10.37 -14.77 8.03
CA PRO A 196 11.37 -14.89 6.96
C PRO A 196 11.46 -16.33 6.45
N ALA A 197 11.31 -16.53 5.14
CA ALA A 197 11.47 -17.86 4.56
C ALA A 197 12.98 -18.19 4.51
N ALA A 198 13.38 -19.34 5.06
CA ALA A 198 14.79 -19.76 5.10
C ALA A 198 15.43 -19.91 3.70
N GLU A 199 14.60 -20.11 2.68
CA GLU A 199 14.98 -20.22 1.28
C GLU A 199 14.05 -19.37 0.41
N GLY A 200 14.43 -19.11 -0.84
CA GLY A 200 13.55 -18.54 -1.86
C GLY A 200 13.44 -17.02 -1.91
N ASN A 201 14.36 -16.29 -1.26
CA ASN A 201 14.64 -14.92 -1.67
C ASN A 201 15.25 -14.96 -3.08
N VAL A 202 14.77 -14.11 -3.97
CA VAL A 202 15.30 -14.00 -5.32
C VAL A 202 16.21 -12.79 -5.36
N LYS A 203 17.52 -13.03 -5.51
CA LYS A 203 18.49 -11.97 -5.77
C LYS A 203 18.57 -11.69 -7.26
N LEU A 204 18.42 -10.43 -7.63
CA LEU A 204 18.53 -9.95 -9.00
C LEU A 204 19.96 -9.46 -9.28
N GLU A 205 20.23 -9.14 -10.55
CA GLU A 205 21.50 -8.51 -10.94
C GLU A 205 21.65 -7.16 -10.24
N ALA A 206 22.88 -6.78 -9.90
CA ALA A 206 23.10 -5.53 -9.19
C ALA A 206 22.67 -4.33 -10.05
N GLY A 207 21.82 -3.46 -9.49
CA GLY A 207 21.25 -2.31 -10.20
C GLY A 207 19.95 -2.59 -10.96
N SER A 208 19.29 -3.73 -10.67
CA SER A 208 17.98 -4.09 -11.24
C SER A 208 16.81 -3.31 -10.64
N GLY A 209 17.01 -2.69 -9.48
CA GLY A 209 15.99 -1.92 -8.75
C GLY A 209 15.17 -0.97 -9.61
#